data_AF-F3ZCN4-F1
#
_entry.id   AF-F3ZCN4-F1
#
_cell.length_a   1.000
_cell.length_b   1.000
_cell.length_c   1.000
_cell.angle_alpha   90.00
_cell.angle_beta   90.00
_cell.angle_gamma   90.00
#
_symmetry.space_group_name_H-M   'P 1'
#
loop_
_entity.id
_entity.type
_entity.pdbx_description
1 polymer ?
#
loop_
_entity_poly.entity_id
_entity_poly.type
_entity_poly.pdbx_seq_one_letter_code
_entity_poly.pdbx_strand_id
1 'polypeptide(L)'
;METAAWRPRTKRGHRTSELWDETPHGGYYTQDDLREIVAYAAERHVTVVPEIDVPGHSQAAIAAYPHLGNSDVVDTEALGVWETWGVNPNVLAPTEEVLRFYEDVFTEVLDVFPSTFFHIGGDECPKDQWKASETAQKRIAELGVGDEDGLQSWFIRHFDTWLTARGRRLIGWDEILEGGLAPGATVTSWRGYAGGITAARAGHDVVMCPEQQVYLDFRQAGGEEEPVPIGWVRTMEDIYRFEPVPPELTPEEARHVLGAQANSWAEVMDSQDRRDYQTFPRLAAFSEVVWSELPAPDARDYEGFARRMDAAHYARLDALGVAYRPKNGPKPWQRRPGVGGFPREGRPPRV
;
A
#
# COMPACT_ATOMS: atom_id res chain seq x y z
N MET A 1 -16.53 13.97 8.38
CA MET A 1 -16.50 12.83 7.44
C MET A 1 -16.74 13.24 6.00
N GLU A 2 -17.80 14.01 5.66
CA GLU A 2 -18.03 14.39 4.25
C GLU A 2 -16.85 15.15 3.61
N THR A 3 -16.27 16.15 4.28
CA THR A 3 -15.15 16.93 3.69
C THR A 3 -13.94 16.06 3.29
N ALA A 4 -13.52 15.11 4.12
CA ALA A 4 -12.35 14.27 3.86
C ALA A 4 -12.56 13.29 2.69
N ALA A 5 -13.81 12.96 2.37
CA ALA A 5 -14.14 11.92 1.39
C ALA A 5 -14.18 12.43 -0.05
N TRP A 6 -14.13 13.75 -0.28
CA TRP A 6 -14.33 14.35 -1.60
C TRP A 6 -13.21 15.31 -1.96
N ARG A 7 -12.61 15.08 -3.13
CA ARG A 7 -11.76 16.08 -3.80
C ARG A 7 -12.53 16.73 -4.95
N PRO A 8 -12.35 18.04 -5.20
CA PRO A 8 -13.12 18.76 -6.21
C PRO A 8 -12.75 18.36 -7.64
N ARG A 9 -11.53 17.84 -7.84
CA ARG A 9 -11.02 17.35 -9.12
C ARG A 9 -9.94 16.30 -8.93
N THR A 10 -9.60 15.58 -9.99
CA THR A 10 -8.63 14.49 -9.96
C THR A 10 -7.60 14.64 -11.07
N LYS A 11 -6.32 14.42 -10.77
CA LYS A 11 -5.27 14.30 -11.80
C LYS A 11 -5.57 13.11 -12.73
N ARG A 12 -5.62 13.36 -14.05
CA ARG A 12 -5.85 12.30 -15.04
C ARG A 12 -4.54 11.77 -15.60
N GLY A 13 -4.20 10.52 -15.29
CA GLY A 13 -2.91 9.91 -15.61
C GLY A 13 -1.92 10.03 -14.45
N HIS A 14 -0.63 9.82 -14.73
CA HIS A 14 0.43 9.99 -13.72
C HIS A 14 0.53 11.46 -13.25
N ARG A 15 1.17 11.73 -12.10
CA ARG A 15 1.29 13.08 -11.53
C ARG A 15 1.92 14.12 -12.47
N THR A 16 2.78 13.69 -13.38
CA THR A 16 3.42 14.52 -14.41
C THR A 16 2.50 14.86 -15.58
N SER A 17 1.30 14.27 -15.64
CA SER A 17 0.28 14.60 -16.62
C SER A 17 -0.21 16.03 -16.42
N GLU A 18 -0.42 16.73 -17.52
CA GLU A 18 -1.03 18.07 -17.54
C GLU A 18 -2.57 18.00 -17.46
N LEU A 19 -3.14 16.80 -17.58
CA LEU A 19 -4.59 16.60 -17.65
C LEU A 19 -5.24 16.52 -16.27
N TRP A 20 -6.45 17.07 -16.19
CA TRP A 20 -7.31 17.05 -15.03
C TRP A 20 -8.71 16.57 -15.42
N ASP A 21 -9.34 15.82 -14.54
CA ASP A 21 -10.77 15.57 -14.54
C ASP A 21 -11.39 16.49 -13.49
N GLU A 22 -12.17 17.47 -13.94
CA GLU A 22 -12.83 18.47 -13.11
C GLU A 22 -14.13 17.94 -12.46
N THR A 23 -14.42 16.64 -12.61
CA THR A 23 -15.52 15.98 -11.92
C THR A 23 -15.13 15.73 -10.46
N PRO A 24 -15.92 16.21 -9.46
CA PRO A 24 -15.69 15.86 -8.07
C PRO A 24 -15.68 14.34 -7.88
N HIS A 25 -14.69 13.85 -7.14
CA HIS A 25 -14.49 12.42 -6.91
C HIS A 25 -14.43 12.13 -5.42
N GLY A 26 -15.18 11.11 -5.00
CA GLY A 26 -15.25 10.74 -3.60
C GLY A 26 -16.30 9.70 -3.29
N GLY A 27 -16.43 9.44 -2.00
CA GLY A 27 -17.28 8.42 -1.43
C GLY A 27 -16.62 7.81 -0.19
N TYR A 28 -17.41 7.12 0.63
CA TYR A 28 -16.91 6.41 1.80
C TYR A 28 -17.81 5.19 2.07
N TYR A 29 -17.26 4.20 2.76
CA TYR A 29 -18.02 3.09 3.30
C TYR A 29 -18.61 3.48 4.64
N THR A 30 -19.89 3.19 4.86
CA THR A 30 -20.48 3.25 6.20
C THR A 30 -19.92 2.12 7.06
N GLN A 31 -20.09 2.19 8.39
CA GLN A 31 -19.70 1.08 9.25
C GLN A 31 -20.44 -0.22 8.88
N ASP A 32 -21.69 -0.14 8.40
CA ASP A 32 -22.45 -1.32 7.99
C ASP A 32 -21.94 -1.91 6.67
N ASP A 33 -21.54 -1.07 5.70
CA ASP A 33 -20.86 -1.54 4.48
C ASP A 33 -19.56 -2.27 4.84
N LEU A 34 -18.78 -1.72 5.79
CA LEU A 34 -17.54 -2.35 6.25
C LEU A 34 -17.81 -3.67 6.97
N ARG A 35 -18.84 -3.76 7.82
CA ARG A 35 -19.26 -5.00 8.47
C ARG A 35 -19.71 -6.05 7.45
N GLU A 36 -20.43 -5.65 6.41
CA GLU A 36 -20.81 -6.52 5.31
C GLU A 36 -19.58 -7.08 4.58
N ILE A 37 -18.62 -6.21 4.22
CA ILE A 37 -17.36 -6.62 3.57
C ILE A 37 -16.60 -7.64 4.45
N VAL A 38 -16.46 -7.34 5.74
CA VAL A 38 -15.80 -8.22 6.71
C VAL A 38 -16.51 -9.57 6.81
N ALA A 39 -17.84 -9.57 6.92
CA ALA A 39 -18.63 -10.81 7.01
C ALA A 39 -18.52 -11.65 5.72
N TYR A 40 -18.66 -11.00 4.56
CA TYR A 40 -18.57 -11.63 3.26
C TYR A 40 -17.19 -12.27 3.01
N ALA A 41 -16.13 -11.58 3.43
CA ALA A 41 -14.76 -12.09 3.38
C ALA A 41 -14.55 -13.27 4.33
N ALA A 42 -15.08 -13.19 5.57
CA ALA A 42 -14.98 -14.25 6.56
C ALA A 42 -15.66 -15.56 6.10
N GLU A 43 -16.81 -15.49 5.42
CA GLU A 43 -17.46 -16.66 4.78
C GLU A 43 -16.55 -17.37 3.77
N ARG A 44 -15.53 -16.68 3.25
CA ARG A 44 -14.57 -17.17 2.27
C ARG A 44 -13.19 -17.40 2.87
N HIS A 45 -13.08 -17.40 4.19
CA HIS A 45 -11.82 -17.54 4.93
C HIS A 45 -10.77 -16.47 4.57
N VAL A 46 -11.22 -15.28 4.19
CA VAL A 46 -10.37 -14.10 3.95
C VAL A 46 -10.47 -13.17 5.15
N THR A 47 -9.33 -12.90 5.79
CA THR A 47 -9.24 -11.89 6.85
C THR A 47 -9.06 -10.51 6.21
N VAL A 48 -9.92 -9.56 6.57
CA VAL A 48 -9.76 -8.15 6.17
C VAL A 48 -8.92 -7.43 7.23
N VAL A 49 -7.72 -7.02 6.85
CA VAL A 49 -6.82 -6.21 7.69
C VAL A 49 -7.01 -4.74 7.30
N PRO A 50 -7.51 -3.87 8.19
CA PRO A 50 -7.66 -2.46 7.88
C PRO A 50 -6.30 -1.76 7.90
N GLU A 51 -6.16 -0.75 7.04
CA GLU A 51 -5.04 0.20 7.05
C GLU A 51 -5.56 1.63 7.27
N ILE A 52 -5.03 2.31 8.29
CA ILE A 52 -5.18 3.76 8.48
C ILE A 52 -3.77 4.34 8.57
N ASP A 53 -3.31 4.92 7.46
CA ASP A 53 -1.93 5.37 7.31
C ASP A 53 -1.66 6.67 8.07
N VAL A 54 -0.66 6.61 8.95
CA VAL A 54 -0.16 7.71 9.76
C VAL A 54 1.35 7.58 9.99
N PRO A 55 2.11 8.69 10.11
CA PRO A 55 1.67 10.09 10.08
C PRO A 55 1.72 10.74 8.69
N GLY A 56 2.23 10.03 7.68
CA GLY A 56 2.14 10.38 6.27
C GLY A 56 0.71 10.32 5.74
N HIS A 57 0.52 10.56 4.44
CA HIS A 57 -0.75 10.33 3.72
C HIS A 57 -2.04 10.91 4.35
N SER A 58 -1.92 11.92 5.21
CA SER A 58 -3.01 12.33 6.10
C SER A 58 -3.73 13.63 5.70
N GLN A 59 -3.42 14.22 4.53
CA GLN A 59 -4.01 15.51 4.13
C GLN A 59 -5.54 15.49 4.07
N ALA A 60 -6.19 14.37 3.74
CA ALA A 60 -7.65 14.29 3.77
C ALA A 60 -8.23 14.48 5.18
N ALA A 61 -7.56 13.90 6.20
CA ALA A 61 -7.94 14.10 7.61
C ALA A 61 -7.66 15.55 8.04
N ILE A 62 -6.51 16.11 7.67
CA ILE A 62 -6.15 17.50 7.97
C ILE A 62 -7.13 18.48 7.32
N ALA A 63 -7.56 18.24 6.08
CA ALA A 63 -8.55 19.08 5.40
C ALA A 63 -9.92 19.07 6.10
N ALA A 64 -10.29 17.96 6.75
CA ALA A 64 -11.52 17.90 7.55
C ALA A 64 -11.35 18.45 8.97
N TYR A 65 -10.14 18.34 9.52
CA TYR A 65 -9.78 18.74 10.88
C TYR A 65 -8.42 19.45 10.86
N PRO A 66 -8.38 20.76 10.54
CA PRO A 66 -7.12 21.50 10.32
C PRO A 66 -6.14 21.49 11.49
N HIS A 67 -6.63 21.32 12.72
CA HIS A 67 -5.82 21.20 13.93
C HIS A 67 -4.96 19.92 13.98
N LEU A 68 -5.22 18.94 13.10
CA LEU A 68 -4.40 17.73 13.01
C LEU A 68 -3.06 17.94 12.29
N GLY A 69 -2.91 19.02 11.51
CA GLY A 69 -1.71 19.34 10.75
C GLY A 69 -0.75 20.30 11.45
N ASN A 70 0.42 20.54 10.84
CA ASN A 70 1.44 21.46 11.33
C ASN A 70 1.07 22.94 11.07
N SER A 71 0.08 23.45 11.81
CA SER A 71 -0.48 24.81 11.65
C SER A 71 0.51 25.95 11.97
N ASP A 72 1.64 25.64 12.62
CA ASP A 72 2.76 26.57 12.83
C ASP A 72 3.71 26.68 11.62
N VAL A 73 3.49 25.87 10.58
CA VAL A 73 4.32 25.85 9.35
C VAL A 73 3.52 26.19 8.10
N VAL A 74 2.31 25.65 7.98
CA VAL A 74 1.43 25.84 6.81
C VAL A 74 0.04 26.29 7.24
N ASP A 75 -0.67 26.99 6.35
CA ASP A 75 -2.08 27.31 6.54
C ASP A 75 -2.94 26.05 6.35
N THR A 76 -3.15 25.31 7.45
CA THR A 76 -3.91 24.06 7.42
C THR A 76 -5.40 24.26 7.16
N GLU A 77 -5.95 25.43 7.47
CA GLU A 77 -7.35 25.81 7.20
C GLU A 77 -7.60 26.00 5.70
N ALA A 78 -6.56 26.34 4.93
CA ALA A 78 -6.63 26.47 3.48
C ALA A 78 -6.44 25.14 2.73
N LEU A 79 -6.12 24.03 3.42
CA LEU A 79 -5.90 22.73 2.78
C LEU A 79 -7.23 22.06 2.42
N GLY A 80 -7.39 21.73 1.14
CA GLY A 80 -8.40 20.78 0.67
C GLY A 80 -7.89 19.34 0.62
N VAL A 81 -8.78 18.38 0.33
CA VAL A 81 -8.38 17.00 0.00
C VAL A 81 -7.47 17.03 -1.23
N TRP A 82 -6.36 16.29 -1.17
CA TRP A 82 -5.32 16.37 -2.18
C TRP A 82 -5.78 15.85 -3.55
N GLU A 83 -5.45 16.60 -4.60
CA GLU A 83 -6.01 16.41 -5.95
C GLU A 83 -5.06 15.67 -6.91
N THR A 84 -3.81 15.44 -6.49
CA THR A 84 -2.74 14.84 -7.31
C THR A 84 -2.08 13.66 -6.59
N TRP A 85 -1.16 12.97 -7.28
CA TRP A 85 -0.50 11.75 -6.82
C TRP A 85 0.95 11.96 -6.35
N GLY A 86 1.48 10.96 -5.64
CA GLY A 86 2.85 10.86 -5.16
C GLY A 86 2.96 11.10 -3.65
N VAL A 87 4.17 11.41 -3.19
CA VAL A 87 4.43 11.74 -1.78
C VAL A 87 3.81 13.09 -1.42
N ASN A 88 2.99 13.12 -0.38
CA ASN A 88 2.34 14.34 0.11
C ASN A 88 3.20 15.02 1.20
N PRO A 89 3.53 16.32 1.08
CA PRO A 89 4.28 17.03 2.11
C PRO A 89 3.48 17.34 3.39
N ASN A 90 2.15 17.25 3.37
CA ASN A 90 1.29 17.55 4.51
C ASN A 90 1.10 16.32 5.39
N VAL A 91 1.81 16.31 6.51
CA VAL A 91 1.83 15.21 7.49
C VAL A 91 1.15 15.64 8.79
N LEU A 92 0.80 14.67 9.63
CA LEU A 92 0.22 14.97 10.94
C LEU A 92 1.19 15.74 11.85
N ALA A 93 0.65 16.60 12.71
CA ALA A 93 1.43 17.20 13.78
C ALA A 93 1.65 16.18 14.92
N PRO A 94 2.83 16.15 15.56
CA PRO A 94 3.17 15.16 16.58
C PRO A 94 2.66 15.56 17.99
N THR A 95 1.38 15.96 18.07
CA THR A 95 0.77 16.49 19.31
C THR A 95 -0.02 15.43 20.06
N GLU A 96 -0.25 15.65 21.36
CA GLU A 96 -1.13 14.80 22.18
C GLU A 96 -2.58 14.81 21.69
N GLU A 97 -3.03 15.89 21.06
CA GLU A 97 -4.38 15.98 20.49
C GLU A 97 -4.54 15.05 19.30
N VAL A 98 -3.56 15.03 18.39
CA VAL A 98 -3.53 14.11 17.25
C VAL A 98 -3.50 12.66 17.70
N LEU A 99 -2.67 12.33 18.71
CA LEU A 99 -2.65 10.97 19.25
C LEU A 99 -4.02 10.53 19.74
N ARG A 100 -4.69 11.34 20.58
CA ARG A 100 -6.03 11.02 21.08
C ARG A 100 -7.07 10.89 19.97
N PHE A 101 -7.03 11.79 18.98
CA PHE A 101 -7.92 11.72 17.83
C PHE A 101 -7.81 10.36 17.11
N TYR A 102 -6.59 9.91 16.84
CA TYR A 102 -6.38 8.63 16.16
C TYR A 102 -6.62 7.42 17.07
N GLU A 103 -6.45 7.52 18.39
CA GLU A 103 -6.91 6.48 19.31
C GLU A 103 -8.43 6.29 19.26
N ASP A 104 -9.20 7.38 19.17
CA ASP A 104 -10.65 7.32 19.02
C ASP A 104 -11.04 6.72 17.66
N VAL A 105 -10.40 7.15 16.56
CA VAL A 105 -10.58 6.56 15.22
C VAL A 105 -10.25 5.07 15.22
N PHE A 106 -9.10 4.68 15.78
CA PHE A 106 -8.68 3.28 15.83
C PHE A 106 -9.63 2.45 16.68
N THR A 107 -10.20 3.02 17.76
CA THR A 107 -11.23 2.33 18.55
C THR A 107 -12.44 1.97 17.68
N GLU A 108 -12.96 2.91 16.89
CA GLU A 108 -14.08 2.63 15.99
C GLU A 108 -13.74 1.59 14.91
N VAL A 109 -12.51 1.62 14.37
CA VAL A 109 -12.06 0.62 13.40
C VAL A 109 -11.92 -0.76 14.06
N LEU A 110 -11.34 -0.86 15.25
CA LEU A 110 -11.20 -2.14 15.96
C LEU A 110 -12.53 -2.82 16.30
N ASP A 111 -13.61 -2.04 16.45
CA ASP A 111 -14.97 -2.55 16.66
C ASP A 111 -15.56 -3.20 15.40
N VAL A 112 -15.12 -2.78 14.21
CA VAL A 112 -15.60 -3.30 12.92
C VAL A 112 -14.75 -4.47 12.43
N PHE A 113 -13.42 -4.39 12.60
CA PHE A 113 -12.48 -5.35 12.04
C PHE A 113 -11.98 -6.36 13.08
N PRO A 114 -12.33 -7.66 12.98
CA PRO A 114 -11.93 -8.67 13.95
C PRO A 114 -10.46 -9.10 13.79
N SER A 115 -9.77 -8.67 12.74
CA SER A 115 -8.37 -9.01 12.45
C SER A 115 -7.44 -8.80 13.65
N THR A 116 -6.55 -9.76 13.90
CA THR A 116 -5.47 -9.60 14.90
C THR A 116 -4.49 -8.51 14.47
N PHE A 117 -4.28 -8.31 13.17
CA PHE A 117 -3.41 -7.27 12.63
C PHE A 117 -4.18 -5.97 12.38
N PHE A 118 -3.51 -4.84 12.58
CA PHE A 118 -3.97 -3.51 12.20
C PHE A 118 -2.82 -2.78 11.51
N HIS A 119 -3.01 -2.38 10.25
CA HIS A 119 -1.99 -1.67 9.49
C HIS A 119 -2.06 -0.18 9.79
N ILE A 120 -0.94 0.42 10.19
CA ILE A 120 -0.89 1.87 10.47
C ILE A 120 -0.17 2.66 9.38
N GLY A 121 0.20 1.98 8.29
CA GLY A 121 1.01 2.56 7.22
C GLY A 121 2.42 2.90 7.70
N GLY A 122 2.74 4.20 7.73
CA GLY A 122 4.01 4.73 8.21
C GLY A 122 5.04 4.98 7.11
N ASP A 123 4.69 4.76 5.85
CA ASP A 123 5.50 5.06 4.68
C ASP A 123 5.47 6.55 4.34
N GLU A 124 6.43 6.93 3.48
CA GLU A 124 6.46 8.21 2.77
C GLU A 124 6.01 9.42 3.61
N CYS A 125 6.60 9.58 4.81
CA CYS A 125 6.37 10.72 5.69
C CYS A 125 7.53 11.73 5.59
N PRO A 126 7.46 12.75 4.70
CA PRO A 126 8.43 13.82 4.62
C PRO A 126 8.62 14.53 5.96
N LYS A 127 9.88 14.79 6.30
CA LYS A 127 10.25 15.43 7.56
C LYS A 127 10.28 16.95 7.50
N ASP A 128 10.04 17.55 6.32
CA ASP A 128 10.21 18.99 6.10
C ASP A 128 9.30 19.84 7.00
N GLN A 129 8.04 19.43 7.20
CA GLN A 129 7.14 20.15 8.11
C GLN A 129 7.59 20.02 9.57
N TRP A 130 8.01 18.85 10.01
CA TRP A 130 8.50 18.68 11.40
C TRP A 130 9.82 19.42 11.65
N LYS A 131 10.71 19.51 10.66
CA LYS A 131 11.93 20.33 10.73
C LYS A 131 11.64 21.81 10.91
N ALA A 132 10.57 22.30 10.28
CA ALA A 132 10.16 23.71 10.35
C ALA A 132 9.21 24.04 11.51
N SER A 133 8.57 23.03 12.12
CA SER A 133 7.57 23.19 13.18
C SER A 133 8.21 23.35 14.55
N GLU A 134 7.98 24.49 15.23
CA GLU A 134 8.41 24.68 16.62
C GLU A 134 7.77 23.64 17.54
N THR A 135 6.51 23.27 17.26
CA THR A 135 5.77 22.23 17.99
C THR A 135 6.49 20.88 17.90
N ALA A 136 6.88 20.45 16.70
CA ALA A 136 7.59 19.20 16.50
C ALA A 136 9.01 19.22 17.10
N GLN A 137 9.76 20.31 16.91
CA GLN A 137 11.10 20.45 17.48
C GLN A 137 11.09 20.42 19.01
N LYS A 138 10.11 21.07 19.63
CA LYS A 138 9.91 21.00 21.09
C LYS A 138 9.61 19.58 21.54
N ARG A 139 8.73 18.87 20.82
CA ARG A 139 8.39 17.47 21.11
C ARG A 139 9.61 16.56 21.02
N ILE A 140 10.47 16.73 20.01
CA ILE A 140 11.74 16.00 19.87
C ILE A 140 12.61 16.20 21.12
N ALA A 141 12.77 17.44 21.57
CA ALA A 141 13.58 17.77 22.74
C ALA A 141 12.98 17.21 24.04
N GLU A 142 11.67 17.29 24.22
CA GLU A 142 10.95 16.76 25.40
C GLU A 142 11.07 15.23 25.50
N LEU A 143 10.98 14.52 24.37
CA LEU A 143 11.06 13.07 24.32
C LEU A 143 12.50 12.54 24.30
N GLY A 144 13.47 13.38 23.95
CA GLY A 144 14.88 13.00 23.83
C GLY A 144 15.13 12.01 22.69
N VAL A 145 14.36 12.10 21.60
CA VAL A 145 14.39 11.14 20.47
C VAL A 145 15.40 11.48 19.37
N GLY A 146 16.15 12.58 19.53
CA GLY A 146 17.20 12.99 18.60
C GLY A 146 16.67 13.91 17.51
N ASP A 147 16.03 13.35 16.49
CA ASP A 147 15.59 14.04 15.27
C ASP A 147 14.17 13.61 14.83
N GLU A 148 13.77 14.00 13.62
CA GLU A 148 12.45 13.71 13.07
C GLU A 148 12.21 12.23 12.76
N ASP A 149 13.26 11.45 12.50
CA ASP A 149 13.13 10.01 12.31
C ASP A 149 12.89 9.32 13.66
N GLY A 150 13.60 9.78 14.71
CA GLY A 150 13.28 9.41 16.10
C GLY A 150 11.86 9.81 16.53
N LEU A 151 11.35 10.95 16.05
CA LEU A 151 9.98 11.39 16.30
C LEU A 151 8.95 10.47 15.63
N GLN A 152 9.18 10.06 14.38
CA GLN A 152 8.33 9.09 13.70
C GLN A 152 8.30 7.76 14.46
N SER A 153 9.46 7.21 14.82
CA SER A 153 9.54 5.97 15.61
C SER A 153 8.74 6.08 16.92
N TRP A 154 8.85 7.20 17.63
CA TRP A 154 8.04 7.43 18.83
C TRP A 154 6.53 7.44 18.54
N PHE A 155 6.09 8.08 17.45
CA PHE A 155 4.69 8.15 17.04
C PHE A 155 4.13 6.75 16.70
N ILE A 156 4.87 5.97 15.92
CA ILE A 156 4.50 4.57 15.59
C ILE A 156 4.46 3.71 16.85
N ARG A 157 5.46 3.84 17.74
CA ARG A 157 5.55 3.07 18.99
C ARG A 157 4.42 3.38 19.96
N HIS A 158 3.91 4.61 19.96
CA HIS A 158 2.70 4.97 20.72
C HIS A 158 1.53 4.08 20.32
N PHE A 159 1.24 4.01 19.02
CA PHE A 159 0.13 3.18 18.51
C PHE A 159 0.40 1.68 18.62
N ASP A 160 1.64 1.23 18.46
CA ASP A 160 1.99 -0.17 18.74
C ASP A 160 1.62 -0.57 20.17
N THR A 161 2.04 0.24 21.14
CA THR A 161 1.75 0.00 22.56
C THR A 161 0.25 0.01 22.82
N TRP A 162 -0.45 0.97 22.21
CA TRP A 162 -1.89 1.14 22.37
C TRP A 162 -2.70 -0.01 21.76
N LEU A 163 -2.29 -0.51 20.58
CA LEU A 163 -2.89 -1.65 19.88
C LEU A 163 -2.59 -2.96 20.61
N THR A 164 -1.35 -3.15 21.06
CA THR A 164 -0.91 -4.33 21.83
C THR A 164 -1.70 -4.47 23.13
N ALA A 165 -1.93 -3.37 23.85
CA ALA A 165 -2.77 -3.36 25.05
C ALA A 165 -4.22 -3.81 24.81
N ARG A 166 -4.67 -3.81 23.54
CA ARG A 166 -6.01 -4.24 23.09
C ARG A 166 -5.97 -5.58 22.35
N GLY A 167 -4.87 -6.32 22.45
CA GLY A 167 -4.71 -7.65 21.85
C GLY A 167 -4.57 -7.63 20.32
N ARG A 168 -4.18 -6.48 19.75
CA ARG A 168 -3.90 -6.32 18.32
C ARG A 168 -2.39 -6.27 18.08
N ARG A 169 -1.97 -6.66 16.89
CA ARG A 169 -0.58 -6.59 16.43
C ARG A 169 -0.48 -5.51 15.37
N LEU A 170 0.43 -4.57 15.56
CA LEU A 170 0.71 -3.55 14.55
C LEU A 170 1.44 -4.19 13.36
N ILE A 171 1.03 -3.77 12.17
CA ILE A 171 1.77 -3.97 10.92
C ILE A 171 1.97 -2.61 10.25
N GLY A 172 3.10 -2.38 9.59
CA GLY A 172 3.40 -1.14 8.89
C GLY A 172 4.45 -1.34 7.81
N TRP A 173 4.55 -0.37 6.89
CA TRP A 173 5.54 -0.39 5.81
C TRP A 173 6.96 -0.30 6.36
N ASP A 174 7.94 -0.88 5.66
CA ASP A 174 9.30 -1.08 6.19
C ASP A 174 10.04 0.19 6.67
N GLU A 175 9.56 1.40 6.36
CA GLU A 175 9.95 2.66 7.02
C GLU A 175 9.79 2.63 8.54
N ILE A 176 8.86 1.85 9.11
CA ILE A 176 8.71 1.75 10.57
C ILE A 176 9.95 1.15 11.26
N LEU A 177 10.87 0.54 10.51
CA LEU A 177 12.19 0.12 11.01
C LEU A 177 13.08 1.31 11.40
N GLU A 178 12.86 2.49 10.81
CA GLU A 178 13.63 3.70 11.05
C GLU A 178 13.36 4.19 12.48
N GLY A 179 14.37 4.06 13.36
CA GLY A 179 14.27 4.41 14.78
C GLY A 179 13.84 3.26 15.70
N GLY A 180 13.73 2.03 15.18
CA GLY A 180 13.55 0.81 15.97
C GLY A 180 12.08 0.43 16.25
N LEU A 181 11.82 -0.88 16.27
CA LEU A 181 10.48 -1.45 16.43
C LEU A 181 10.22 -1.98 17.84
N ALA A 182 8.95 -1.92 18.24
CA ALA A 182 8.48 -2.59 19.44
C ALA A 182 8.41 -4.12 19.22
N PRO A 183 8.72 -4.94 20.24
CA PRO A 183 8.63 -6.40 20.12
C PRO A 183 7.26 -6.86 19.66
N GLY A 184 7.20 -7.67 18.60
CA GLY A 184 5.95 -8.23 18.06
C GLY A 184 5.33 -7.44 16.91
N ALA A 185 5.84 -6.24 16.61
CA ALA A 185 5.50 -5.51 15.39
C ALA A 185 5.85 -6.32 14.14
N THR A 186 5.02 -6.18 13.11
CA THR A 186 5.16 -6.87 11.82
C THR A 186 5.49 -5.86 10.72
N VAL A 187 6.33 -6.24 9.76
CA VAL A 187 6.79 -5.35 8.69
C VAL A 187 6.26 -5.78 7.34
N THR A 188 5.73 -4.83 6.58
CA THR A 188 5.37 -4.99 5.17
C THR A 188 6.52 -4.45 4.30
N SER A 189 7.33 -5.35 3.73
CA SER A 189 8.57 -4.98 3.01
C SER A 189 8.31 -4.72 1.54
N TRP A 190 8.33 -3.45 1.15
CA TRP A 190 7.98 -3.00 -0.20
C TRP A 190 9.16 -2.39 -0.97
N ARG A 191 10.15 -1.80 -0.28
CA ARG A 191 11.31 -1.17 -0.94
C ARG A 191 12.32 -2.18 -1.49
N GLY A 192 12.16 -3.47 -1.18
CA GLY A 192 12.98 -4.56 -1.67
C GLY A 192 13.06 -5.72 -0.68
N TYR A 193 14.13 -6.52 -0.73
CA TYR A 193 14.39 -7.59 0.24
C TYR A 193 15.09 -7.07 1.50
N ALA A 194 15.84 -5.96 1.39
CA ALA A 194 16.64 -5.44 2.49
C ALA A 194 15.82 -5.17 3.77
N GLY A 195 14.63 -4.56 3.64
CA GLY A 195 13.73 -4.29 4.77
C GLY A 195 13.28 -5.58 5.46
N GLY A 196 12.74 -6.52 4.68
CA GLY A 196 12.29 -7.82 5.18
C GLY A 196 13.41 -8.67 5.79
N ILE A 197 14.61 -8.68 5.20
CA ILE A 197 15.78 -9.36 5.77
C ILE A 197 16.15 -8.74 7.12
N THR A 198 16.18 -7.41 7.19
CA THR A 198 16.54 -6.68 8.41
C THR A 198 15.54 -6.97 9.53
N ALA A 199 14.23 -6.91 9.22
CA ALA A 199 13.15 -7.19 10.16
C ALA A 199 13.18 -8.65 10.65
N ALA A 200 13.29 -9.62 9.74
CA ALA A 200 13.34 -11.04 10.09
C ALA A 200 14.54 -11.39 10.97
N ARG A 201 15.72 -10.82 10.70
CA ARG A 201 16.93 -10.97 11.53
C ARG A 201 16.78 -10.36 12.92
N ALA A 202 15.98 -9.32 13.04
CA ALA A 202 15.63 -8.71 14.32
C ALA A 202 14.50 -9.44 15.06
N GLY A 203 13.96 -10.54 14.49
CA GLY A 203 12.92 -11.37 15.10
C GLY A 203 11.50 -10.84 14.88
N HIS A 204 11.30 -9.91 13.95
CA HIS A 204 9.99 -9.41 13.55
C HIS A 204 9.42 -10.22 12.41
N ASP A 205 8.11 -10.45 12.46
CA ASP A 205 7.38 -11.06 11.36
C ASP A 205 7.32 -10.11 10.16
N VAL A 206 7.27 -10.67 8.95
CA VAL A 206 7.36 -9.93 7.69
C VAL A 206 6.34 -10.44 6.67
N VAL A 207 5.71 -9.51 5.97
CA VAL A 207 4.97 -9.76 4.72
C VAL A 207 5.76 -9.13 3.56
N MET A 208 6.18 -9.96 2.60
CA MET A 208 6.99 -9.50 1.47
C MET A 208 6.11 -8.97 0.34
N CYS A 209 6.32 -7.74 -0.09
CA CYS A 209 5.56 -7.13 -1.20
C CYS A 209 6.42 -6.16 -2.05
N PRO A 210 7.63 -6.56 -2.48
CA PRO A 210 8.57 -5.64 -3.12
C PRO A 210 8.00 -5.01 -4.40
N GLU A 211 8.09 -3.68 -4.53
CA GLU A 211 7.59 -2.93 -5.69
C GLU A 211 8.19 -3.42 -7.01
N GLN A 212 9.42 -3.92 -6.96
CA GLN A 212 10.15 -4.44 -8.11
C GLN A 212 9.55 -5.75 -8.66
N GLN A 213 8.63 -6.39 -7.93
CA GLN A 213 8.06 -7.69 -8.29
C GLN A 213 6.54 -7.68 -8.35
N VAL A 214 5.86 -7.20 -7.30
CA VAL A 214 4.45 -7.51 -7.05
C VAL A 214 3.56 -6.28 -6.88
N TYR A 215 4.01 -5.11 -7.34
CA TYR A 215 3.15 -3.95 -7.53
C TYR A 215 2.35 -4.12 -8.82
N LEU A 216 1.05 -4.32 -8.67
CA LEU A 216 0.14 -4.59 -9.78
C LEU A 216 -0.20 -3.30 -10.53
N ASP A 217 -0.11 -2.12 -9.96
CA ASP A 217 -0.25 -0.85 -10.68
C ASP A 217 0.81 -0.64 -11.79
N PHE A 218 1.93 -1.37 -11.75
CA PHE A 218 2.94 -1.32 -12.80
C PHE A 218 2.52 -1.97 -14.12
N ARG A 219 2.97 -1.40 -15.24
CA ARG A 219 2.64 -1.86 -16.59
C ARG A 219 2.97 -3.34 -16.81
N GLN A 220 2.11 -4.04 -17.56
CA GLN A 220 2.22 -5.48 -17.78
C GLN A 220 3.10 -5.87 -18.96
N ALA A 221 3.29 -4.95 -19.89
CA ALA A 221 4.13 -5.13 -21.07
C ALA A 221 4.80 -3.81 -21.44
N GLY A 222 5.77 -3.90 -22.35
CA GLY A 222 6.29 -2.72 -23.04
C GLY A 222 5.34 -2.23 -24.13
N GLY A 223 5.73 -1.13 -24.77
CA GLY A 223 4.97 -0.52 -25.86
C GLY A 223 4.00 0.58 -25.42
N GLU A 224 3.51 1.33 -26.42
CA GLU A 224 2.69 2.53 -26.21
C GLU A 224 1.20 2.22 -26.02
N GLU A 225 0.78 0.98 -26.27
CA GLU A 225 -0.64 0.60 -26.19
C GLU A 225 -1.13 0.32 -24.77
N GLU A 226 -0.23 0.03 -23.82
CA GLU A 226 -0.59 -0.17 -22.42
C GLU A 226 -1.25 1.10 -21.84
N PRO A 227 -2.41 1.01 -21.17
CA PRO A 227 -3.13 2.17 -20.69
C PRO A 227 -2.40 2.82 -19.50
N VAL A 228 -1.97 4.08 -19.67
CA VAL A 228 -1.33 4.88 -18.61
C VAL A 228 -0.16 4.11 -17.96
N PRO A 229 0.91 3.80 -18.70
CA PRO A 229 1.96 2.89 -18.23
C PRO A 229 2.75 3.53 -17.07
N ILE A 230 2.73 2.90 -15.89
CA ILE A 230 3.51 3.28 -14.70
C ILE A 230 4.59 2.23 -14.44
N GLY A 231 5.75 2.67 -13.95
CA GLY A 231 6.77 1.78 -13.40
C GLY A 231 7.44 0.88 -14.45
N TRP A 232 8.05 -0.19 -13.98
CA TRP A 232 8.73 -1.18 -14.83
C TRP A 232 7.73 -2.17 -15.42
N VAL A 233 8.11 -2.83 -16.51
CA VAL A 233 7.31 -3.95 -17.05
C VAL A 233 7.33 -5.10 -16.06
N ARG A 234 6.18 -5.47 -15.49
CA ARG A 234 5.99 -6.66 -14.64
C ARG A 234 4.97 -7.59 -15.28
N THR A 235 5.47 -8.55 -16.05
CA THR A 235 4.66 -9.57 -16.73
C THR A 235 4.09 -10.59 -15.75
N MET A 236 3.19 -11.44 -16.24
CA MET A 236 2.72 -12.61 -15.50
C MET A 236 3.85 -13.60 -15.18
N GLU A 237 4.84 -13.74 -16.06
CA GLU A 237 6.01 -14.59 -15.82
C GLU A 237 6.92 -14.01 -14.73
N ASP A 238 7.16 -12.69 -14.73
CA ASP A 238 7.94 -12.03 -13.68
C ASP A 238 7.37 -12.34 -12.29
N ILE A 239 6.05 -12.21 -12.14
CA ILE A 239 5.36 -12.52 -10.88
C ILE A 239 5.41 -14.02 -10.57
N TYR A 240 5.22 -14.90 -11.55
CA TYR A 240 5.32 -16.34 -11.33
C TYR A 240 6.72 -16.79 -10.87
N ARG A 241 7.76 -16.02 -11.23
CA ARG A 241 9.15 -16.25 -10.82
C ARG A 241 9.55 -15.52 -9.53
N PHE A 242 8.66 -14.76 -8.93
CA PHE A 242 8.93 -14.10 -7.65
C PHE A 242 9.15 -15.13 -6.53
N GLU A 243 10.23 -14.97 -5.75
CA GLU A 243 10.50 -15.75 -4.54
C GLU A 243 10.13 -14.91 -3.30
N PRO A 244 9.07 -15.26 -2.56
CA PRO A 244 8.71 -14.55 -1.33
C PRO A 244 9.78 -14.61 -0.25
N VAL A 245 10.56 -15.69 -0.15
CA VAL A 245 11.53 -15.86 0.94
C VAL A 245 12.94 -15.48 0.44
N PRO A 246 13.54 -14.38 0.95
CA PRO A 246 14.87 -13.98 0.52
C PRO A 246 15.92 -15.09 0.77
N PRO A 247 16.78 -15.42 -0.21
CA PRO A 247 17.77 -16.50 -0.08
C PRO A 247 18.86 -16.22 0.97
N GLU A 248 19.00 -14.97 1.42
CA GLU A 248 19.92 -14.54 2.47
C GLU A 248 19.47 -14.90 3.89
N LEU A 249 18.22 -15.36 4.07
CA LEU A 249 17.68 -15.78 5.35
C LEU A 249 18.05 -17.24 5.64
N THR A 250 18.46 -17.48 6.89
CA THR A 250 18.58 -18.84 7.42
C THR A 250 17.20 -19.50 7.57
N PRO A 251 17.11 -20.83 7.72
CA PRO A 251 15.82 -21.50 7.95
C PRO A 251 15.07 -21.06 9.22
N GLU A 252 15.77 -20.48 10.20
CA GLU A 252 15.14 -19.93 11.41
C GLU A 252 14.56 -18.54 11.13
N GLU A 253 15.36 -17.64 10.54
CA GLU A 253 14.92 -16.30 10.17
C GLU A 253 13.79 -16.33 9.12
N ALA A 254 13.84 -17.29 8.18
CA ALA A 254 12.81 -17.47 7.16
C ALA A 254 11.42 -17.79 7.74
N ARG A 255 11.33 -18.30 8.98
CA ARG A 255 10.04 -18.54 9.65
C ARG A 255 9.30 -17.25 10.01
N HIS A 256 10.01 -16.12 10.06
CA HIS A 256 9.40 -14.82 10.25
C HIS A 256 8.74 -14.28 8.99
N VAL A 257 9.03 -14.85 7.80
CA VAL A 257 8.31 -14.50 6.58
C VAL A 257 6.94 -15.18 6.62
N LEU A 258 5.90 -14.42 7.00
CA LEU A 258 4.52 -14.91 7.11
C LEU A 258 3.92 -15.26 5.75
N GLY A 259 4.41 -14.60 4.70
CA GLY A 259 3.96 -14.77 3.33
C GLY A 259 4.32 -13.55 2.48
N ALA A 260 3.59 -13.38 1.39
CA ALA A 260 3.72 -12.23 0.51
C ALA A 260 2.36 -11.61 0.17
N GLN A 261 2.40 -10.37 -0.28
CA GLN A 261 1.26 -9.60 -0.75
C GLN A 261 1.57 -8.93 -2.10
N ALA A 262 0.57 -8.81 -2.97
CA ALA A 262 0.63 -7.99 -4.17
C ALA A 262 -0.21 -6.72 -3.95
N ASN A 263 0.39 -5.55 -4.19
CA ASN A 263 -0.25 -4.25 -3.93
C ASN A 263 -0.89 -3.72 -5.21
N SER A 264 -2.03 -3.03 -5.10
CA SER A 264 -2.78 -2.51 -6.26
C SER A 264 -3.18 -1.06 -6.03
N TRP A 265 -2.22 -0.15 -6.24
CA TRP A 265 -2.42 1.30 -6.05
C TRP A 265 -3.30 1.91 -7.15
N ALA A 266 -4.29 2.71 -6.75
CA ALA A 266 -5.43 3.03 -7.60
C ALA A 266 -5.37 4.40 -8.30
N GLU A 267 -4.23 5.09 -8.30
CA GLU A 267 -4.09 6.46 -8.86
C GLU A 267 -4.52 6.54 -10.33
N VAL A 268 -4.26 5.48 -11.09
CA VAL A 268 -4.64 5.36 -12.51
C VAL A 268 -5.63 4.23 -12.79
N MET A 269 -6.33 3.77 -11.75
CA MET A 269 -7.37 2.74 -11.80
C MET A 269 -8.75 3.30 -11.44
N ASP A 270 -9.29 4.10 -12.35
CA ASP A 270 -10.51 4.91 -12.21
C ASP A 270 -11.84 4.13 -12.25
N SER A 271 -11.81 2.82 -12.49
CA SER A 271 -12.99 1.97 -12.67
C SER A 271 -12.68 0.53 -12.32
N GLN A 272 -13.72 -0.27 -12.02
CA GLN A 272 -13.55 -1.71 -11.77
C GLN A 272 -12.87 -2.41 -12.96
N ASP A 273 -13.28 -2.12 -14.19
CA ASP A 273 -12.66 -2.69 -15.39
C ASP A 273 -11.17 -2.35 -15.50
N ARG A 274 -10.78 -1.13 -15.11
CA ARG A 274 -9.38 -0.71 -15.14
C ARG A 274 -8.57 -1.41 -14.05
N ARG A 275 -9.17 -1.63 -12.87
CA ARG A 275 -8.59 -2.43 -11.78
C ARG A 275 -8.42 -3.89 -12.22
N ASP A 276 -9.46 -4.51 -12.75
CA ASP A 276 -9.41 -5.88 -13.28
C ASP A 276 -8.33 -6.06 -14.35
N TYR A 277 -8.25 -5.15 -15.31
CA TYR A 277 -7.20 -5.17 -16.34
C TYR A 277 -5.82 -5.18 -15.70
N GLN A 278 -5.62 -4.35 -14.69
CA GLN A 278 -4.34 -4.15 -14.05
C GLN A 278 -3.97 -5.34 -13.13
N THR A 279 -4.94 -5.90 -12.43
CA THR A 279 -4.74 -6.99 -11.47
C THR A 279 -4.64 -8.36 -12.16
N PHE A 280 -5.49 -8.64 -13.14
CA PHE A 280 -5.56 -9.94 -13.81
C PHE A 280 -4.93 -9.89 -15.22
N PRO A 281 -4.21 -10.94 -15.62
CA PRO A 281 -4.12 -12.28 -15.01
C PRO A 281 -3.00 -12.45 -13.98
N ARG A 282 -2.23 -11.41 -13.68
CA ARG A 282 -1.06 -11.47 -12.79
C ARG A 282 -1.36 -11.98 -11.39
N LEU A 283 -2.50 -11.61 -10.82
CA LEU A 283 -2.92 -12.09 -9.51
C LEU A 283 -3.11 -13.63 -9.47
N ALA A 284 -3.47 -14.26 -10.59
CA ALA A 284 -3.55 -15.72 -10.66
C ALA A 284 -2.15 -16.37 -10.55
N ALA A 285 -1.13 -15.79 -11.19
CA ALA A 285 0.24 -16.23 -11.04
C ALA A 285 0.74 -16.03 -9.61
N PHE A 286 0.48 -14.87 -9.03
CA PHE A 286 0.82 -14.57 -7.64
C PHE A 286 0.16 -15.57 -6.68
N SER A 287 -1.11 -15.92 -6.90
CA SER A 287 -1.83 -16.89 -6.06
C SER A 287 -1.16 -18.26 -6.07
N GLU A 288 -0.61 -18.71 -7.20
CA GLU A 288 0.10 -19.99 -7.25
C GLU A 288 1.44 -19.91 -6.52
N VAL A 289 2.13 -18.76 -6.61
CA VAL A 289 3.40 -18.50 -5.91
C VAL A 289 3.26 -18.55 -4.39
N VAL A 290 2.20 -17.97 -3.82
CA VAL A 290 2.01 -17.94 -2.37
C VAL A 290 1.27 -19.16 -1.82
N TRP A 291 0.74 -20.03 -2.68
CA TRP A 291 -0.04 -21.19 -2.27
C TRP A 291 0.69 -22.52 -2.48
N SER A 292 1.42 -22.67 -3.59
CA SER A 292 1.96 -23.96 -4.01
C SER A 292 3.41 -24.14 -3.61
N GLU A 293 3.81 -25.39 -3.37
CA GLU A 293 5.24 -25.75 -3.28
C GLU A 293 5.86 -25.69 -4.68
N LEU A 294 6.54 -24.59 -4.98
CA LEU A 294 7.23 -24.38 -6.26
C LEU A 294 8.73 -24.61 -6.10
N PRO A 295 9.43 -25.09 -7.15
CA PRO A 295 10.89 -25.11 -7.14
C PRO A 295 11.44 -23.67 -7.16
N ALA A 296 12.77 -23.55 -7.01
CA ALA A 296 13.47 -22.28 -7.14
C ALA A 296 13.06 -21.53 -8.43
N PRO A 297 13.01 -20.19 -8.43
CA PRO A 297 12.48 -19.35 -9.52
C PRO A 297 12.85 -19.77 -10.95
N ASP A 298 14.12 -20.08 -11.20
CA ASP A 298 14.62 -20.42 -12.54
C ASP A 298 14.12 -21.80 -13.02
N ALA A 299 13.77 -22.70 -12.10
CA ALA A 299 13.29 -24.04 -12.38
C ALA A 299 11.75 -24.15 -12.43
N ARG A 300 11.01 -23.08 -12.15
CA ARG A 300 9.54 -23.08 -12.20
C ARG A 300 9.05 -23.24 -13.64
N ASP A 301 8.14 -24.20 -13.87
CA ASP A 301 7.52 -24.47 -15.19
C ASP A 301 6.43 -23.43 -15.51
N TYR A 302 6.87 -22.24 -15.95
CA TYR A 302 5.96 -21.18 -16.37
C TYR A 302 5.10 -21.60 -17.56
N GLU A 303 5.64 -22.38 -18.50
CA GLU A 303 4.88 -22.89 -19.65
C GLU A 303 3.74 -23.81 -19.19
N GLY A 304 3.98 -24.63 -18.16
CA GLY A 304 2.95 -25.43 -17.50
C GLY A 304 1.86 -24.58 -16.86
N PHE A 305 2.23 -23.53 -16.14
CA PHE A 305 1.28 -22.56 -15.60
C PHE A 305 0.46 -21.88 -16.71
N ALA A 306 1.11 -21.39 -17.76
CA ALA A 306 0.46 -20.74 -18.90
C ALA A 306 -0.53 -21.68 -19.62
N ARG A 307 -0.20 -22.98 -19.75
CA ARG A 307 -1.13 -24.01 -20.27
C ARG A 307 -2.35 -24.19 -19.37
N ARG A 308 -2.21 -24.18 -18.04
CA ARG A 308 -3.36 -24.23 -17.11
C ARG A 308 -4.24 -22.99 -17.21
N MET A 309 -3.62 -21.83 -17.41
CA MET A 309 -4.34 -20.59 -17.65
C MET A 309 -5.20 -20.69 -18.92
N ASP A 310 -4.63 -21.15 -20.03
CA ASP A 310 -5.35 -21.32 -21.30
C ASP A 310 -6.43 -22.40 -21.27
N ALA A 311 -6.12 -23.54 -20.66
CA ALA A 311 -7.02 -24.67 -20.66
C ALA A 311 -8.29 -24.43 -19.82
N ALA A 312 -8.22 -23.56 -18.81
CA ALA A 312 -9.36 -23.37 -17.89
C ALA A 312 -9.45 -22.00 -17.21
N HIS A 313 -8.35 -21.40 -16.76
CA HIS A 313 -8.46 -20.24 -15.84
C HIS A 313 -8.99 -18.97 -16.53
N TYR A 314 -8.61 -18.70 -17.78
CA TYR A 314 -9.19 -17.57 -18.52
C TYR A 314 -10.71 -17.71 -18.68
N ALA A 315 -11.20 -18.91 -18.97
CA ALA A 315 -12.65 -19.16 -19.05
C ALA A 315 -13.37 -18.94 -17.71
N ARG A 316 -12.69 -19.17 -16.56
CA ARG A 316 -13.24 -18.83 -15.23
C ARG A 316 -13.31 -17.32 -15.04
N LEU A 317 -12.26 -16.59 -15.42
CA LEU A 317 -12.26 -15.12 -15.37
C LEU A 317 -13.35 -14.53 -16.26
N ASP A 318 -13.52 -15.07 -17.47
CA ASP A 318 -14.63 -14.69 -18.38
C ASP A 318 -16.00 -14.96 -17.74
N ALA A 319 -16.19 -16.13 -17.12
CA ALA A 319 -17.45 -16.48 -16.45
C ALA A 319 -17.76 -15.61 -15.22
N LEU A 320 -16.72 -15.07 -14.57
CA LEU A 320 -16.83 -14.13 -13.46
C LEU A 320 -16.98 -12.67 -13.93
N GLY A 321 -16.87 -12.40 -15.23
CA GLY A 321 -16.97 -11.06 -15.80
C GLY A 321 -15.74 -10.18 -15.55
N VAL A 322 -14.57 -10.77 -15.26
CA VAL A 322 -13.34 -10.02 -14.96
C VAL A 322 -12.76 -9.41 -16.24
N ALA A 323 -12.56 -8.09 -16.25
CA ALA A 323 -12.05 -7.36 -17.43
C ALA A 323 -10.51 -7.42 -17.56
N TYR A 324 -9.91 -8.61 -17.46
CA TYR A 324 -8.46 -8.84 -17.42
C TYR A 324 -7.72 -8.34 -18.68
N ARG A 325 -6.39 -8.17 -18.57
CA ARG A 325 -5.50 -7.88 -19.72
C ARG A 325 -5.38 -9.11 -20.64
N PRO A 326 -5.81 -9.04 -21.91
CA PRO A 326 -5.65 -10.16 -22.83
C PRO A 326 -4.18 -10.45 -23.14
N LYS A 327 -3.88 -11.70 -23.49
CA LYS A 327 -2.52 -12.14 -23.88
C LYS A 327 -1.91 -11.30 -25.00
N ASN A 328 -2.72 -10.98 -26.00
CA ASN A 328 -2.30 -10.25 -27.19
C ASN A 328 -2.30 -8.72 -27.00
N GLY A 329 -2.40 -8.23 -25.76
CA GLY A 329 -2.42 -6.81 -25.43
C GLY A 329 -3.83 -6.23 -25.22
N PRO A 330 -3.92 -4.94 -24.91
CA PRO A 330 -5.18 -4.28 -24.57
C PRO A 330 -6.15 -4.21 -25.76
N LYS A 331 -7.42 -4.58 -25.50
CA LYS A 331 -8.54 -4.35 -26.43
C LYS A 331 -8.72 -2.84 -26.65
N PRO A 332 -9.32 -2.39 -27.77
CA PRO A 332 -9.46 -0.96 -28.07
C PRO A 332 -10.06 -0.12 -26.94
N TRP A 333 -11.07 -0.63 -26.23
CA TRP A 333 -11.73 0.06 -25.11
C TRP A 333 -10.95 0.01 -23.78
N GLN A 334 -9.95 -0.87 -23.68
CA GLN A 334 -9.05 -0.93 -22.52
C GLN A 334 -7.90 0.08 -22.64
N ARG A 335 -7.63 0.62 -23.84
CA ARG A 335 -6.58 1.61 -24.08
C ARG A 335 -6.97 2.99 -23.52
N ARG A 336 -5.97 3.85 -23.29
CA ARG A 336 -6.13 5.24 -22.84
C ARG A 336 -5.20 6.18 -23.62
N PRO A 337 -5.39 6.34 -24.94
CA PRO A 337 -4.53 7.18 -25.75
C PRO A 337 -4.56 8.63 -25.26
N GLY A 338 -3.40 9.29 -25.27
CA GLY A 338 -3.25 10.68 -24.84
C GLY A 338 -3.23 10.90 -23.32
N VAL A 339 -3.34 9.85 -22.50
CA VAL A 339 -3.20 9.96 -21.04
C VAL A 339 -1.78 9.52 -20.64
N GLY A 340 -1.00 10.48 -20.14
CA GLY A 340 0.41 10.25 -19.81
C GLY A 340 0.61 9.33 -18.61
N GLY A 341 1.51 8.37 -18.76
CA GLY A 341 2.05 7.55 -17.67
C GLY A 341 3.44 8.02 -17.22
N PHE A 342 4.18 7.13 -16.56
CA PHE A 342 5.59 7.30 -16.21
C PHE A 342 6.32 5.95 -16.27
N PRO A 343 6.54 5.42 -17.48
CA PRO A 343 7.22 4.14 -17.65
C PRO A 343 8.68 4.26 -17.23
N ARG A 344 9.15 3.29 -16.44
CA ARG A 344 10.58 3.10 -16.16
C ARG A 344 11.11 2.04 -17.12
N GLU A 345 12.23 2.36 -17.78
CA GLU A 345 12.90 1.46 -18.72
C GLU A 345 13.92 0.56 -18.02
N GLY A 346 14.21 -0.58 -18.66
CA GLY A 346 15.14 -1.58 -18.13
C GLY A 346 14.54 -2.52 -17.10
N ARG A 347 15.38 -3.40 -16.55
CA ARG A 347 14.99 -4.27 -15.43
C ARG A 347 14.93 -3.43 -14.16
N PRO A 348 13.96 -3.68 -13.25
CA PRO A 348 13.99 -3.06 -11.95
C PRO A 348 15.32 -3.39 -11.23
N PRO A 349 15.81 -2.50 -10.35
CA PRO A 349 16.99 -2.81 -9.54
C PRO A 349 16.77 -4.14 -8.80
N ARG A 350 17.86 -4.92 -8.62
CA ARG A 350 17.75 -6.18 -7.89
C ARG A 350 17.28 -5.88 -6.47
N VAL A 351 16.26 -6.64 -6.08
CA VAL A 351 15.59 -6.65 -4.77
C VAL A 351 16.56 -6.96 -3.63
#